data_AF-A0AAV5GZU6-F1
#
_entry.id   AF-A0AAV5GZU6-F1
#
_cell.length_a   1.000
_cell.length_b   1.000
_cell.length_c   1.000
_cell.angle_alpha   90.00
_cell.angle_beta   90.00
_cell.angle_gamma   90.00
#
_symmetry.space_group_name_H-M   'P 1'
#
loop_
_entity.id
_entity.type
_entity.pdbx_description
1 polymer ?
#
loop_
_entity_poly.entity_id
_entity_poly.type
_entity_poly.pdbx_seq_one_letter_code
_entity_poly.pdbx_strand_id
1 'polypeptide(L)'
;MKKKAIICSILTVLCIVATVFLRFAMDDTNPEYTEVKAAVVSSEDVVRRVFGKRQTHYEVIVKYEGKEYELQNTHGSAAYMPGREVTALLHDGKLYANIEGITSTTPVAMVYFAFLFGSFAMLVISVTFISKARAEGKQ
;
A
#
# COMPACT_ATOMS: atom_id res chain seq x y z
N MET A 1 6.50 34.42 8.57
CA MET A 1 5.65 33.56 7.71
C MET A 1 6.34 33.18 6.40
N LYS A 2 6.79 34.15 5.58
CA LYS A 2 7.40 33.90 4.25
C LYS A 2 8.63 32.96 4.25
N LYS A 3 9.61 33.16 5.15
CA LYS A 3 10.80 32.27 5.27
C LYS A 3 10.42 30.81 5.58
N LYS A 4 9.44 30.60 6.47
CA LYS A 4 8.94 29.26 6.83
C LYS A 4 8.21 28.58 5.66
N ALA A 5 7.43 29.35 4.89
CA ALA A 5 6.76 28.85 3.69
C ALA A 5 7.75 28.46 2.58
N ILE A 6 8.83 29.21 2.40
CA ILE A 6 9.89 28.89 1.43
C ILE A 6 10.62 27.60 1.85
N ILE A 7 11.01 27.47 3.12
CA ILE A 7 11.67 26.25 3.63
C ILE A 7 10.75 25.02 3.46
N CYS A 8 9.47 25.15 3.79
CA CYS A 8 8.50 24.06 3.64
C CYS A 8 8.30 23.67 2.17
N SER A 9 8.28 24.64 1.26
CA SER A 9 8.19 24.40 -0.19
C SER A 9 9.42 23.64 -0.71
N ILE A 10 10.63 24.06 -0.32
CA ILE A 10 11.88 23.37 -0.71
C ILE A 10 11.89 21.92 -0.18
N LEU A 11 11.55 21.72 1.09
CA LEU A 11 11.45 20.38 1.68
C LEU A 11 10.41 19.51 0.96
N THR A 12 9.28 20.09 0.57
CA THR A 12 8.24 19.38 -0.19
C THR A 12 8.79 18.92 -1.54
N VAL A 13 9.50 19.78 -2.28
CA VAL A 13 10.13 19.42 -3.56
C VAL A 13 11.17 18.31 -3.36
N LEU A 14 12.03 18.41 -2.33
CA LEU A 14 13.01 17.36 -2.02
C LEU A 14 12.34 16.03 -1.68
N CYS A 15 11.25 16.04 -0.91
CA CYS A 15 10.48 14.83 -0.62
C CYS A 15 9.86 14.23 -1.88
N ILE A 16 9.32 15.04 -2.80
CA ILE A 16 8.78 14.55 -4.08
C ILE A 16 9.89 13.89 -4.89
N VAL A 17 11.07 14.52 -4.99
CA VAL A 17 12.22 13.95 -5.69
C VAL A 17 12.64 12.63 -5.06
N ALA A 18 12.73 12.55 -3.73
CA ALA A 18 13.03 11.32 -3.01
C ALA A 18 11.97 10.22 -3.28
N THR A 19 10.68 10.57 -3.29
CA THR A 19 9.59 9.64 -3.64
C THR A 19 9.76 9.06 -5.04
N VAL A 20 10.19 9.87 -6.03
CA VAL A 20 10.44 9.39 -7.40
C VAL A 20 11.59 8.38 -7.42
N PHE A 21 12.70 8.66 -6.74
CA PHE A 21 13.81 7.69 -6.64
C PHE A 21 13.42 6.41 -5.90
N LEU A 22 12.67 6.54 -4.80
CA LEU A 22 12.14 5.41 -4.05
C LEU A 22 11.16 4.57 -4.88
N ARG A 23 10.41 5.19 -5.80
CA ARG A 23 9.54 4.46 -6.71
C ARG A 23 10.34 3.53 -7.60
N PHE A 24 11.41 4.03 -8.22
CA PHE A 24 12.29 3.20 -9.04
C PHE A 24 12.97 2.11 -8.23
N ALA A 25 13.45 2.41 -7.01
CA ALA A 25 14.05 1.42 -6.13
C ALA A 25 13.05 0.32 -5.72
N MET A 26 11.78 0.67 -5.49
CA MET A 26 10.72 -0.28 -5.18
C MET A 26 10.39 -1.16 -6.39
N ASP A 27 10.32 -0.58 -7.59
CA ASP A 27 10.04 -1.32 -8.83
C ASP A 27 11.21 -2.28 -9.19
N ASP A 28 12.44 -1.96 -8.79
CA ASP A 28 13.63 -2.82 -8.94
C ASP A 28 13.76 -3.88 -7.83
N THR A 29 12.96 -3.77 -6.77
CA THR A 29 12.96 -4.76 -5.71
C THR A 29 12.30 -6.04 -6.26
N ASN A 30 13.12 -7.05 -6.55
CA ASN A 30 12.67 -8.40 -6.88
C ASN A 30 12.59 -9.21 -5.57
N PRO A 31 11.42 -9.27 -4.89
CA PRO A 31 11.29 -10.07 -3.69
C PRO A 31 11.49 -11.55 -4.04
N GLU A 32 12.22 -12.29 -3.21
CA GLU A 32 12.30 -13.73 -3.34
C GLU A 32 10.94 -14.34 -2.93
N TYR A 33 10.33 -15.08 -3.83
CA TYR A 33 9.10 -15.83 -3.57
C TYR A 33 9.15 -17.19 -4.26
N THR A 34 8.41 -18.13 -3.69
CA THR A 34 8.22 -19.45 -4.30
C THR A 34 6.79 -19.56 -4.80
N GLU A 35 6.61 -19.85 -6.09
CA GLU A 35 5.29 -20.18 -6.62
C GLU A 35 4.88 -21.56 -6.14
N VAL A 36 3.73 -21.63 -5.46
CA VAL A 36 3.18 -22.86 -4.92
C VAL A 36 1.75 -23.04 -5.36
N LYS A 37 1.32 -24.30 -5.51
CA LYS A 37 -0.08 -24.64 -5.72
C LYS A 37 -0.77 -24.84 -4.38
N ALA A 38 -1.80 -24.06 -4.12
CA ALA A 38 -2.60 -24.16 -2.90
C ALA A 38 -4.07 -24.45 -3.28
N ALA A 39 -4.75 -25.27 -2.48
CA ALA A 39 -6.16 -25.59 -2.70
C ALA A 39 -7.04 -24.63 -1.90
N VAL A 40 -8.02 -24.00 -2.53
CA VAL A 40 -8.96 -23.11 -1.84
C VAL A 40 -9.84 -23.93 -0.90
N VAL A 41 -9.86 -23.55 0.38
CA VAL A 41 -10.71 -24.16 1.42
C VAL A 41 -12.01 -23.39 1.54
N SER A 42 -11.92 -22.07 1.65
CA SER A 42 -13.06 -21.16 1.76
C SER A 42 -12.78 -19.83 1.09
N SER A 43 -13.84 -19.13 0.71
CA SER A 43 -13.79 -17.82 0.07
C SER A 43 -15.06 -17.06 0.44
N GLU A 44 -14.90 -16.01 1.23
CA GLU A 44 -16.00 -15.25 1.81
C GLU A 44 -15.84 -13.74 1.59
N ASP A 45 -16.98 -13.08 1.34
CA ASP A 45 -17.07 -11.62 1.25
C ASP A 45 -17.45 -11.06 2.62
N VAL A 46 -16.47 -10.57 3.36
CA VAL A 46 -16.67 -10.00 4.69
C VAL A 46 -16.82 -8.48 4.58
N VAL A 47 -18.03 -7.97 4.80
CA VAL A 47 -18.26 -6.52 4.84
C VAL A 47 -17.86 -5.99 6.21
N ARG A 48 -16.75 -5.26 6.28
CA ARG A 48 -16.31 -4.56 7.49
C ARG A 48 -16.64 -3.07 7.42
N ARG A 49 -16.97 -2.48 8.57
CA ARG A 49 -17.23 -1.04 8.68
C ARG A 49 -15.96 -0.34 9.18
N VAL A 50 -15.31 0.44 8.32
CA VAL A 50 -14.05 1.12 8.61
C VAL A 50 -14.26 2.62 8.40
N PHE A 51 -13.96 3.43 9.42
CA PHE A 51 -14.22 4.87 9.43
C PHE A 51 -15.64 5.26 8.96
N GLY A 52 -16.64 4.50 9.40
CA GLY A 52 -18.06 4.75 9.08
C GLY A 52 -18.51 4.31 7.69
N LYS A 53 -17.58 3.97 6.78
CA LYS A 53 -17.85 3.46 5.43
C LYS A 53 -17.87 1.93 5.41
N ARG A 54 -18.71 1.34 4.55
CA ARG A 54 -18.69 -0.11 4.28
C ARG A 54 -17.52 -0.42 3.34
N GLN A 55 -16.67 -1.36 3.73
CA GLN A 55 -15.59 -1.90 2.92
C GLN A 55 -15.78 -3.41 2.82
N THR A 56 -15.77 -3.94 1.61
CA THR A 56 -15.78 -5.39 1.39
C THR A 56 -14.35 -5.89 1.48
N HIS A 57 -14.12 -6.86 2.36
CA HIS A 57 -12.88 -7.59 2.49
C HIS A 57 -13.12 -9.01 1.97
N TYR A 58 -12.13 -9.58 1.30
CA TYR A 58 -12.22 -10.91 0.73
C TYR A 58 -11.34 -11.84 1.57
N GLU A 59 -11.95 -12.69 2.38
CA GLU A 59 -11.25 -13.70 3.16
C GLU A 59 -11.19 -14.98 2.33
N VAL A 60 -10.01 -15.30 1.81
CA VAL A 60 -9.77 -16.52 1.03
C VAL A 60 -8.78 -17.37 1.79
N ILE A 61 -9.23 -18.54 2.26
CA ILE A 61 -8.38 -19.50 2.96
C ILE A 61 -7.93 -20.56 1.98
N VAL A 62 -6.63 -20.81 1.91
CA VAL A 62 -6.02 -21.82 1.07
C VAL A 62 -5.23 -22.82 1.92
N LYS A 63 -5.20 -24.08 1.48
CA LYS A 63 -4.46 -25.16 2.10
C LYS A 63 -3.22 -25.46 1.29
N TYR A 64 -2.07 -25.45 1.96
CA TYR A 64 -0.77 -25.79 1.41
C TYR A 64 0.00 -26.61 2.44
N GLU A 65 0.59 -27.73 2.01
CA GLU A 65 1.32 -28.68 2.89
C GLU A 65 0.56 -29.09 4.16
N GLY A 66 -0.76 -29.24 4.06
CA GLY A 66 -1.61 -29.65 5.18
C GLY A 66 -1.97 -28.55 6.17
N LYS A 67 -1.44 -27.33 5.99
CA LYS A 67 -1.78 -26.15 6.80
C LYS A 67 -2.68 -25.18 6.04
N GLU A 68 -3.54 -24.48 6.76
CA GLU A 68 -4.40 -23.43 6.22
C GLU A 68 -3.73 -22.08 6.37
N TYR A 69 -3.82 -21.27 5.33
CA TYR A 69 -3.25 -19.93 5.24
C TYR A 69 -4.30 -18.99 4.66
N GLU A 70 -4.34 -17.76 5.17
CA GLU A 70 -5.09 -16.68 4.54
C GLU A 70 -4.30 -16.15 3.34
N LEU A 71 -4.92 -16.18 2.16
CA LEU A 71 -4.34 -15.69 0.93
C LEU A 71 -4.40 -14.16 0.91
N GLN A 72 -3.24 -13.51 0.95
CA GLN A 72 -3.12 -12.06 1.03
C GLN A 72 -3.30 -11.40 -0.34
N ASN A 73 -3.75 -10.14 -0.34
CA ASN A 73 -3.94 -9.29 -1.53
C ASN A 73 -4.93 -9.84 -2.58
N THR A 74 -5.98 -10.51 -2.14
CA THR A 74 -7.07 -10.97 -3.01
C THR A 74 -8.02 -9.83 -3.40
N HIS A 75 -8.29 -9.69 -4.69
CA HIS A 75 -9.11 -8.62 -5.25
C HIS A 75 -10.59 -9.00 -5.45
N GLY A 76 -10.96 -10.24 -5.11
CA GLY A 76 -12.33 -10.72 -5.17
C GLY A 76 -12.43 -12.21 -4.86
N SER A 77 -13.51 -12.64 -4.23
CA SER A 77 -13.79 -14.05 -3.87
C SER A 77 -14.14 -14.95 -5.07
N ALA A 78 -14.74 -14.37 -6.12
CA ALA A 78 -15.27 -15.11 -7.27
C ALA A 78 -14.21 -15.95 -8.03
N ALA A 79 -12.95 -15.52 -8.02
CA ALA A 79 -11.85 -16.25 -8.64
C ALA A 79 -11.45 -17.51 -7.83
N TYR A 80 -11.78 -17.54 -6.54
CA TYR A 80 -11.33 -18.53 -5.55
C TYR A 80 -12.50 -19.39 -5.09
N MET A 81 -13.00 -20.26 -5.98
CA MET A 81 -14.03 -21.23 -5.60
C MET A 81 -13.44 -22.34 -4.70
N PRO A 82 -14.12 -22.71 -3.59
CA PRO A 82 -13.68 -23.83 -2.75
C PRO A 82 -13.43 -25.11 -3.56
N GLY A 83 -12.34 -25.81 -3.24
CA GLY A 83 -11.88 -27.02 -3.93
C GLY A 83 -11.03 -26.76 -5.18
N ARG A 84 -10.90 -25.51 -5.64
CA ARG A 84 -10.05 -25.17 -6.79
C ARG A 84 -8.58 -25.06 -6.36
N GLU A 85 -7.67 -25.53 -7.20
CA GLU A 85 -6.25 -25.21 -7.07
C GLU A 85 -5.94 -23.84 -7.67
N VAL A 86 -5.19 -23.04 -6.94
CA VAL A 86 -4.71 -21.72 -7.36
C VAL A 86 -3.20 -21.60 -7.15
N THR A 87 -2.55 -20.83 -8.02
CA THR A 87 -1.14 -20.46 -7.82
C THR A 87 -1.07 -19.34 -6.79
N ALA A 88 -0.33 -19.57 -5.72
CA ALA A 88 -0.06 -18.60 -4.67
C ALA A 88 1.46 -18.40 -4.54
N LEU A 89 1.86 -17.23 -4.04
CA LEU A 89 3.26 -16.87 -3.86
C LEU A 89 3.62 -16.97 -2.38
N LEU A 90 4.54 -17.87 -2.03
CA LEU A 90 5.04 -18.04 -0.68
C LEU A 90 6.20 -17.07 -0.42
N HIS A 91 6.01 -16.17 0.54
CA HIS A 91 7.02 -15.21 1.00
C HIS A 91 6.89 -15.01 2.50
N ASP A 92 8.00 -15.08 3.25
CA ASP A 92 8.03 -14.93 4.71
C ASP A 92 6.97 -15.76 5.48
N GLY A 93 6.72 -16.99 5.00
CA GLY A 93 5.75 -17.91 5.62
C GLY A 93 4.28 -17.53 5.41
N LYS A 94 3.99 -16.56 4.53
CA LYS A 94 2.64 -16.14 4.13
C LYS A 94 2.41 -16.43 2.65
N LEU A 95 1.15 -16.61 2.27
CA LEU A 95 0.74 -16.80 0.89
C LEU A 95 0.09 -15.53 0.34
N TYR A 96 0.51 -15.13 -0.86
CA TYR A 96 0.01 -13.95 -1.55
C TYR A 96 -0.59 -14.34 -2.90
N ALA A 97 -1.66 -13.64 -3.29
CA ALA A 97 -2.31 -13.83 -4.58
C ALA A 97 -1.49 -13.25 -5.75
N ASN A 98 -0.60 -12.29 -5.49
CA ASN A 98 0.18 -11.59 -6.50
C ASN A 98 1.48 -10.99 -5.91
N ILE A 99 2.39 -10.59 -6.80
CA ILE A 99 3.70 -10.02 -6.43
C ILE A 99 3.53 -8.67 -5.73
N GLU A 100 2.53 -7.87 -6.12
CA GLU A 100 2.26 -6.55 -5.52
C GLU A 100 2.00 -6.63 -4.00
N GLY A 101 1.34 -7.71 -3.56
CA GLY A 101 1.11 -7.98 -2.15
C GLY A 101 2.41 -8.22 -1.37
N ILE A 102 3.43 -8.76 -2.04
CA ILE A 102 4.76 -8.98 -1.47
C ILE A 102 5.56 -7.68 -1.51
N THR A 103 5.65 -7.03 -2.68
CA THR A 103 6.42 -5.79 -2.87
C THR A 103 5.98 -4.70 -1.90
N SER A 104 4.67 -4.56 -1.65
CA SER A 104 4.12 -3.59 -0.69
C SER A 104 4.52 -3.83 0.77
N THR A 105 4.97 -5.04 1.12
CA THR A 105 5.47 -5.36 2.47
C THR A 105 6.98 -5.16 2.63
N THR A 106 7.70 -4.81 1.56
CA THR A 106 9.15 -4.56 1.64
C THR A 106 9.45 -3.25 2.39
N PRO A 107 10.61 -3.15 3.08
CA PRO A 107 11.00 -1.91 3.75
C PRO A 107 11.07 -0.70 2.80
N VAL A 108 11.49 -0.92 1.56
CA VAL A 108 11.58 0.13 0.53
C VAL A 108 10.18 0.68 0.20
N ALA A 109 9.19 -0.20 0.04
CA ALA A 109 7.80 0.21 -0.18
C ALA A 109 7.24 1.02 1.00
N MET A 110 7.52 0.60 2.24
CA MET A 110 7.09 1.35 3.44
C MET A 110 7.65 2.79 3.45
N VAL A 111 8.94 2.95 3.16
CA VAL A 111 9.58 4.27 3.09
C VAL A 111 9.01 5.09 1.93
N TYR A 112 8.81 4.47 0.75
CA TYR A 112 8.16 5.11 -0.40
C TYR A 112 6.78 5.67 -0.03
N PHE A 113 5.90 4.87 0.58
CA PHE A 113 4.57 5.33 0.96
C PHE A 113 4.59 6.41 2.03
N ALA A 114 5.52 6.34 2.99
CA ALA A 114 5.70 7.39 4.00
C ALA A 114 6.07 8.74 3.36
N PHE A 115 7.01 8.75 2.41
CA PHE A 115 7.38 9.96 1.66
C PHE A 115 6.27 10.44 0.74
N LEU A 116 5.53 9.54 0.10
CA LEU A 116 4.40 9.87 -0.75
C LEU A 116 3.30 10.60 0.05
N PHE A 117 2.80 9.99 1.13
CA PHE A 117 1.76 10.61 1.96
C PHE A 117 2.28 11.85 2.71
N GLY A 118 3.54 11.82 3.15
CA GLY A 118 4.19 12.98 3.78
C GLY A 118 4.29 14.18 2.84
N SER A 119 4.68 13.96 1.58
CA SER A 119 4.76 15.02 0.57
C SER A 119 3.39 15.64 0.28
N PHE A 120 2.33 14.82 0.22
CA PHE A 120 0.97 15.30 0.04
C PHE A 120 0.49 16.16 1.23
N ALA A 121 0.72 15.71 2.47
CA ALA A 121 0.38 16.48 3.65
C ALA A 121 1.14 17.83 3.70
N MET A 122 2.44 17.81 3.39
CA MET A 122 3.25 19.03 3.36
C MET A 122 2.82 20.01 2.27
N LEU A 123 2.36 19.51 1.12
CA LEU A 123 1.80 20.35 0.05
C LEU A 123 0.54 21.06 0.54
N VAL A 124 -0.40 20.35 1.18
CA VAL A 124 -1.62 20.94 1.75
C VAL A 124 -1.29 22.01 2.81
N ILE A 125 -0.34 21.72 3.69
CA ILE A 125 0.11 22.67 4.73
C ILE A 125 0.75 23.91 4.09
N SER A 126 1.61 23.73 3.09
CA SER A 126 2.29 24.81 2.38
C SER A 126 1.29 25.76 1.71
N VAL A 127 0.29 25.21 0.99
CA VAL A 127 -0.77 26.02 0.36
C VAL A 127 -1.57 26.80 1.39
N THR A 128 -1.88 26.18 2.54
CA THR A 128 -2.62 26.85 3.63
C THR A 128 -1.84 28.02 4.23
N PHE A 129 -0.52 27.85 4.45
CA PHE A 129 0.34 28.93 4.95
C PHE A 129 0.51 30.06 3.93
N ILE A 130 0.62 29.74 2.64
CA ILE A 130 0.71 30.74 1.57
C ILE A 130 -0.60 31.56 1.49
N SER A 131 -1.75 30.89 1.55
CA SER A 131 -3.06 31.54 1.53
C SER A 131 -3.25 32.49 2.73
N LYS A 132 -2.89 32.05 3.95
CA LYS A 132 -2.94 32.92 5.15
C LYS A 132 -1.98 34.11 5.05
N ALA A 133 -0.74 33.89 4.61
CA ALA A 133 0.23 34.97 4.44
C ALA A 133 -0.18 36.01 3.39
N ARG A 134 -0.97 35.60 2.37
CA ARG A 134 -1.51 36.49 1.35
C ARG A 134 -2.74 37.28 1.84
N ALA A 135 -3.50 36.73 2.77
CA ALA A 135 -4.61 37.42 3.44
C ALA A 135 -4.11 38.50 4.42
N GLU A 136 -3.07 38.19 5.20
CA GLU A 136 -2.46 39.13 6.16
C GLU A 136 -1.72 40.30 5.47
N GLY A 137 -1.11 40.07 4.30
CA GLY A 137 -0.41 41.13 3.54
C GLY A 137 -1.30 42.03 2.68
N LYS A 138 -2.63 41.88 2.77
CA LYS A 138 -3.64 42.71 2.09
C LYS A 138 -4.38 43.66 3.06
N GLN A 139 -4.05 43.63 4.35
CA GLN A 139 -4.38 44.68 5.33
C GLN A 139 -3.24 45.69 5.40
#